data_AF-A0A246BFD3-F1
#
_entry.id   AF-A0A246BFD3-F1
#
_cell.length_a   1.000
_cell.length_b   1.000
_cell.length_c   1.000
_cell.angle_alpha   90.00
_cell.angle_beta   90.00
_cell.angle_gamma   90.00
#
_symmetry.space_group_name_H-M   'P 1'
#
loop_
_entity.id
_entity.type
_entity.pdbx_description
1 polymer ?
#
loop_
_entity_poly.entity_id
_entity_poly.type
_entity_poly.pdbx_seq_one_letter_code
_entity_poly.pdbx_strand_id
1 'polypeptide(L)'
;MTPADLNADLAAYLDEVTAPFPEDSAARIRADLTGHVLEAVAPGEPDAAAIREALAALGPAAEVRAALEGQFFTRADVAWLERDGQVRRLLTDGVKASGPLWRATLGILGGVGLLTWLICGWPGIPALIGSRSFTWAVPALLALELVLLESVRRLILRQPARSAAVLHRMYGTLLAPLGFALSLPVFAPDVVTEPLLLAAALGAALLWAYLTRPREALTLAGKAWRGAR
;
A
#
# COMPACT_ATOMS: atom_id res chain seq x y z
N MET A 1 45.92 -8.49 -14.38
CA MET A 1 44.68 -8.12 -13.66
C MET A 1 44.99 -6.82 -12.93
N THR A 2 44.32 -5.75 -13.33
CA THR A 2 44.60 -4.37 -12.93
C THR A 2 43.49 -3.86 -12.00
N PRO A 3 43.72 -2.78 -11.21
CA PRO A 3 42.69 -2.15 -10.39
C PRO A 3 41.43 -1.77 -11.18
N ALA A 4 41.59 -1.46 -12.48
CA ALA A 4 40.48 -1.20 -13.39
C ALA A 4 39.61 -2.44 -13.65
N ASP A 5 40.22 -3.64 -13.75
CA ASP A 5 39.51 -4.92 -13.92
C ASP A 5 38.70 -5.27 -12.66
N LEU A 6 39.19 -4.95 -11.46
CA LEU A 6 38.46 -5.18 -10.20
C LEU A 6 37.31 -4.22 -9.97
N ASN A 7 37.48 -2.97 -10.41
CA ASN A 7 36.39 -2.02 -10.45
C ASN A 7 35.32 -2.49 -11.44
N ALA A 8 35.71 -3.17 -12.53
CA ALA A 8 34.80 -3.79 -13.47
C ALA A 8 34.08 -5.03 -12.88
N ASP A 9 34.76 -5.88 -12.10
CA ASP A 9 34.14 -7.04 -11.42
C ASP A 9 33.10 -6.60 -10.39
N LEU A 10 33.43 -5.59 -9.57
CA LEU A 10 32.49 -4.99 -8.61
C LEU A 10 31.30 -4.34 -9.35
N ALA A 11 31.55 -3.60 -10.42
CA ALA A 11 30.49 -2.97 -11.21
C ALA A 11 29.57 -4.03 -11.85
N ALA A 12 30.12 -5.10 -12.42
CA ALA A 12 29.35 -6.19 -13.01
C ALA A 12 28.47 -6.90 -11.97
N TYR A 13 29.02 -7.18 -10.79
CA TYR A 13 28.27 -7.75 -9.68
C TYR A 13 27.11 -6.84 -9.24
N LEU A 14 27.39 -5.55 -9.03
CA LEU A 14 26.38 -4.58 -8.62
C LEU A 14 25.31 -4.39 -9.69
N ASP A 15 25.68 -4.40 -10.97
CA ASP A 15 24.75 -4.34 -12.10
C ASP A 15 23.82 -5.56 -12.12
N GLU A 16 24.36 -6.77 -11.93
CA GLU A 16 23.56 -7.99 -11.87
C GLU A 16 22.56 -7.97 -10.70
N VAL A 17 23.02 -7.57 -9.51
CA VAL A 17 22.19 -7.50 -8.31
C VAL A 17 21.13 -6.40 -8.43
N THR A 18 21.47 -5.25 -9.01
CA THR A 18 20.58 -4.08 -9.05
C THR A 18 19.68 -4.00 -10.29
N ALA A 19 19.95 -4.80 -11.32
CA ALA A 19 19.17 -4.85 -12.57
C ALA A 19 17.64 -4.89 -12.41
N PRO A 20 17.03 -5.69 -11.50
CA PRO A 20 15.58 -5.77 -11.39
C PRO A 20 14.95 -4.58 -10.66
N PHE A 21 15.73 -3.70 -10.03
CA PHE A 21 15.22 -2.61 -9.19
C PHE A 21 15.06 -1.29 -9.96
N PRO A 22 14.08 -0.45 -9.59
CA PRO A 22 13.94 0.91 -10.11
C PRO A 22 15.22 1.73 -9.90
N GLU A 23 15.50 2.71 -10.77
CA GLU A 23 16.78 3.44 -10.77
C GLU A 23 17.12 4.09 -9.41
N ASP A 24 16.13 4.63 -8.71
CA ASP A 24 16.30 5.25 -7.39
C ASP A 24 16.67 4.23 -6.30
N SER A 25 16.01 3.06 -6.31
CA SER A 25 16.34 1.96 -5.38
C SER A 25 17.67 1.30 -5.76
N ALA A 26 17.93 1.11 -7.06
CA ALA A 26 19.19 0.55 -7.58
C ALA A 26 20.39 1.42 -7.19
N ALA A 27 20.30 2.74 -7.36
CA ALA A 27 21.36 3.66 -6.97
C ALA A 27 21.67 3.60 -5.46
N ARG A 28 20.63 3.47 -4.63
CA ARG A 28 20.79 3.39 -3.16
C ARG A 28 21.35 2.03 -2.73
N ILE A 29 20.83 0.92 -3.26
CA ILE A 29 21.35 -0.43 -3.04
C ILE A 29 22.82 -0.50 -3.47
N ARG A 30 23.17 0.10 -4.62
CA ARG A 30 24.54 0.15 -5.11
C ARG A 30 25.44 0.89 -4.13
N ALA A 31 25.01 2.03 -3.61
CA ALA A 31 25.77 2.80 -2.62
C ALA A 31 25.97 2.01 -1.31
N ASP A 32 24.92 1.38 -0.77
CA ASP A 32 24.99 0.61 0.47
C ASP A 32 25.92 -0.62 0.32
N LEU A 33 25.75 -1.39 -0.76
CA LEU A 33 26.61 -2.56 -1.03
C LEU A 33 28.07 -2.14 -1.27
N THR A 34 28.31 -1.04 -1.99
CA THR A 34 29.67 -0.51 -2.19
C THR A 34 30.27 -0.09 -0.85
N GLY A 35 29.50 0.57 0.02
CA GLY A 35 29.91 0.92 1.38
C GLY A 35 30.33 -0.30 2.19
N HIS A 36 29.53 -1.37 2.19
CA HIS A 36 29.86 -2.61 2.89
C HIS A 36 31.12 -3.30 2.34
N VAL A 37 31.31 -3.30 1.02
CA VAL A 37 32.55 -3.83 0.43
C VAL A 37 33.76 -3.01 0.88
N LEU A 38 33.65 -1.68 0.86
CA LEU A 38 34.75 -0.79 1.26
C LEU A 38 35.05 -0.84 2.76
N GLU A 39 34.04 -1.04 3.62
CA GLU A 39 34.23 -1.24 5.06
C GLU A 39 34.89 -2.58 5.39
N ALA A 40 34.59 -3.63 4.61
CA ALA A 40 35.18 -4.96 4.76
C ALA A 40 36.65 -5.01 4.30
N VAL A 41 37.05 -4.11 3.40
CA VAL A 41 38.45 -3.97 2.98
C VAL A 41 39.20 -3.15 4.03
N ALA A 42 40.29 -3.73 4.58
CA ALA A 42 41.07 -3.12 5.66
C ALA A 42 41.55 -1.68 5.31
N PRO A 43 41.70 -0.78 6.31
CA PRO A 43 42.16 0.59 6.08
C PRO A 43 43.64 0.59 5.65
N GLY A 44 43.85 0.71 4.35
CA GLY A 44 45.17 0.74 3.72
C GLY A 44 45.05 0.11 2.34
N GLU A 45 45.21 0.95 1.30
CA GLU A 45 45.18 0.65 -0.14
C GLU A 45 44.38 -0.61 -0.55
N PRO A 46 43.14 -0.46 -1.04
CA PRO A 46 42.25 -1.60 -1.29
C PRO A 46 42.86 -2.55 -2.33
N ASP A 47 43.40 -3.66 -1.84
CA ASP A 47 43.99 -4.68 -2.70
C ASP A 47 42.89 -5.47 -3.42
N ALA A 48 43.22 -5.88 -4.64
CA ALA A 48 42.44 -6.73 -5.52
C ALA A 48 41.92 -8.01 -4.85
N ALA A 49 42.72 -8.58 -3.96
CA ALA A 49 42.37 -9.77 -3.21
C ALA A 49 41.30 -9.47 -2.16
N ALA A 50 41.45 -8.36 -1.43
CA ALA A 50 40.53 -7.95 -0.38
C ALA A 50 39.12 -7.61 -0.92
N ILE A 51 39.03 -6.96 -2.09
CA ILE A 51 37.74 -6.67 -2.73
C ILE A 51 37.03 -7.97 -3.17
N ARG A 52 37.76 -8.94 -3.72
CA ARG A 52 37.19 -10.24 -4.11
C ARG A 52 36.77 -11.07 -2.91
N GLU A 53 37.54 -11.02 -1.82
CA GLU A 53 37.18 -11.69 -0.57
C GLU A 53 35.93 -11.05 0.06
N ALA A 54 35.84 -9.72 0.06
CA ALA A 54 34.65 -9.00 0.51
C ALA A 54 33.41 -9.29 -0.36
N LEU A 55 33.58 -9.40 -1.68
CA LEU A 55 32.51 -9.82 -2.59
C LEU A 55 32.09 -11.29 -2.36
N ALA A 56 33.04 -12.19 -2.13
CA ALA A 56 32.75 -13.57 -1.80
C ALA A 56 32.01 -13.70 -0.45
N ALA A 57 32.32 -12.83 0.51
CA ALA A 57 31.65 -12.76 1.80
C ALA A 57 30.20 -12.24 1.71
N LEU A 58 29.88 -11.40 0.72
CA LEU A 58 28.50 -11.01 0.41
C LEU A 58 27.67 -12.16 -0.16
N GLY A 59 28.32 -13.16 -0.74
CA GLY A 59 27.68 -14.34 -1.31
C GLY A 59 27.33 -14.20 -2.80
N PRO A 60 26.67 -15.22 -3.38
CA PRO A 60 26.31 -15.22 -4.80
C PRO A 60 25.33 -14.10 -5.14
N ALA A 61 25.53 -13.44 -6.29
CA ALA A 61 24.68 -12.34 -6.76
C ALA A 61 23.18 -12.73 -6.80
N ALA A 62 22.88 -13.97 -7.20
CA ALA A 62 21.51 -14.47 -7.25
C ALA A 62 20.84 -14.57 -5.86
N GLU A 63 21.59 -14.92 -4.82
CA GLU A 63 21.08 -15.02 -3.45
C GLU A 63 20.87 -13.64 -2.83
N VAL A 64 21.84 -12.74 -3.03
CA VAL A 64 21.72 -11.34 -2.60
C VAL A 64 20.56 -10.66 -3.32
N ARG A 65 20.40 -10.90 -4.62
CA ARG A 65 19.25 -10.42 -5.38
C ARG A 65 17.94 -10.97 -4.81
N ALA A 66 17.82 -12.27 -4.57
CA ALA A 66 16.61 -12.86 -4.02
C ALA A 66 16.25 -12.29 -2.63
N ALA A 67 17.26 -12.04 -1.78
CA ALA A 67 17.08 -11.42 -0.48
C ALA A 67 16.60 -9.96 -0.61
N LEU A 68 17.21 -9.19 -1.51
CA LEU A 68 16.82 -7.80 -1.79
C LEU A 68 15.43 -7.72 -2.43
N GLU A 69 15.06 -8.64 -3.32
CA GLU A 69 13.73 -8.73 -3.89
C GLU A 69 12.67 -8.99 -2.82
N GLY A 70 13.01 -9.64 -1.71
CA GLY A 70 12.13 -9.78 -0.55
C GLY A 70 11.91 -8.48 0.24
N GLN A 71 12.81 -7.50 0.12
CA GLN A 71 12.83 -6.27 0.92
C GLN A 71 12.43 -5.02 0.11
N PHE A 72 12.76 -4.98 -1.19
CA PHE A 72 12.56 -3.82 -2.07
C PHE A 72 11.54 -4.11 -3.17
N PHE A 73 10.97 -3.05 -3.73
CA PHE A 73 10.08 -3.14 -4.89
C PHE A 73 10.90 -3.28 -6.18
N THR A 74 10.52 -4.22 -7.03
CA THR A 74 11.15 -4.41 -8.35
C THR A 74 10.52 -3.50 -9.40
N ARG A 75 11.15 -3.35 -10.57
CA ARG A 75 10.57 -2.66 -11.73
C ARG A 75 9.26 -3.31 -12.17
N ALA A 76 9.15 -4.63 -12.06
CA ALA A 76 7.92 -5.35 -12.36
C ALA A 76 6.80 -4.98 -11.38
N ASP A 77 7.12 -4.88 -10.08
CA ASP A 77 6.17 -4.45 -9.04
C ASP A 77 5.68 -3.01 -9.31
N VAL A 78 6.60 -2.11 -9.67
CA VAL A 78 6.27 -0.70 -9.98
C VAL A 78 5.46 -0.59 -11.28
N ALA A 79 5.85 -1.29 -12.34
CA ALA A 79 5.11 -1.30 -13.59
C ALA A 79 3.69 -1.85 -13.41
N TRP A 80 3.50 -2.82 -12.51
CA TRP A 80 2.17 -3.27 -12.10
C TRP A 80 1.38 -2.16 -11.40
N LEU A 81 1.98 -1.45 -10.44
CA LEU A 81 1.34 -0.32 -9.75
C LEU A 81 0.93 0.80 -10.72
N GLU A 82 1.73 1.08 -11.73
CA GLU A 82 1.47 2.14 -12.71
C GLU A 82 0.34 1.81 -13.70
N ARG A 83 0.03 0.52 -13.91
CA ARG A 83 -1.13 0.11 -14.74
C ARG A 83 -2.46 0.51 -14.12
N ASP A 84 -2.50 0.68 -12.81
CA ASP A 84 -3.70 1.14 -12.12
C ASP A 84 -3.74 2.67 -12.09
N GLY A 85 -4.67 3.27 -12.84
CA GLY A 85 -4.78 4.72 -12.97
C GLY A 85 -5.03 5.48 -11.66
N GLN A 86 -5.59 4.82 -10.63
CA GLN A 86 -5.72 5.42 -9.30
C GLN A 86 -4.39 5.43 -8.53
N VAL A 87 -3.62 4.35 -8.63
CA VAL A 87 -2.30 4.23 -8.01
C VAL A 87 -1.28 5.12 -8.72
N ARG A 88 -1.35 5.22 -10.05
CA ARG A 88 -0.53 6.14 -10.84
C ARG A 88 -0.62 7.57 -10.33
N ARG A 89 -1.82 8.05 -9.99
CA ARG A 89 -2.00 9.40 -9.39
C ARG A 89 -1.33 9.54 -8.03
N LEU A 90 -1.35 8.50 -7.19
CA LEU A 90 -0.64 8.50 -5.90
C LEU A 90 0.88 8.52 -6.08
N LEU A 91 1.39 7.89 -7.14
CA LEU A 91 2.80 7.86 -7.48
C LEU A 91 3.27 9.17 -8.14
N THR A 92 2.48 9.78 -9.04
CA THR A 92 2.86 10.99 -9.78
C THR A 92 2.60 12.29 -9.02
N ASP A 93 1.45 12.41 -8.35
CA ASP A 93 1.08 13.67 -7.67
C ASP A 93 1.70 13.76 -6.26
N GLY A 94 2.42 12.70 -5.87
CA GLY A 94 2.81 12.44 -4.50
C GLY A 94 1.60 12.14 -3.62
N VAL A 95 1.87 11.54 -2.46
CA VAL A 95 0.91 11.50 -1.37
C VAL A 95 0.70 12.95 -0.90
N LYS A 96 -0.25 13.66 -1.51
CA LYS A 96 -0.69 14.97 -0.99
C LYS A 96 -1.20 14.70 0.41
N ALA A 97 -0.43 15.16 1.39
CA ALA A 97 -0.75 15.05 2.80
C ALA A 97 -2.24 15.32 2.96
N SER A 98 -2.94 14.39 3.62
CA SER A 98 -4.31 14.57 4.05
C SER A 98 -4.44 16.00 4.54
N GLY A 99 -5.32 16.78 3.90
CA GLY A 99 -5.48 18.20 4.20
C GLY A 99 -5.64 18.44 5.71
N PRO A 100 -5.47 19.68 6.19
CA PRO A 100 -5.45 19.98 7.61
C PRO A 100 -6.61 19.28 8.35
N LEU A 101 -6.33 18.77 9.55
CA LEU A 101 -7.21 17.88 10.34
C LEU A 101 -8.68 18.29 10.29
N TRP A 102 -8.97 19.59 10.35
CA TRP A 102 -10.31 20.15 10.28
C TRP A 102 -11.06 19.84 8.97
N ARG A 103 -10.39 19.75 7.81
CA ARG A 103 -11.02 19.36 6.54
C ARG A 103 -11.45 17.90 6.55
N ALA A 104 -10.65 17.03 7.15
CA ALA A 104 -11.04 15.64 7.36
C ALA A 104 -12.20 15.54 8.35
N THR A 105 -12.18 16.31 9.45
CA THR A 105 -13.28 16.37 10.40
C THR A 105 -14.57 16.88 9.77
N LEU A 106 -14.52 17.94 8.97
CA LEU A 106 -15.67 18.45 8.22
C LEU A 106 -16.17 17.44 7.18
N GLY A 107 -15.26 16.72 6.51
CA GLY A 107 -15.62 15.65 5.59
C GLY A 107 -16.32 14.49 6.29
N ILE A 108 -15.85 14.10 7.49
CA ILE A 108 -16.50 13.09 8.34
C ILE A 108 -17.87 13.59 8.76
N LEU A 109 -17.99 14.80 9.32
CA LEU A 109 -19.29 15.35 9.75
C LEU A 109 -20.28 15.47 8.60
N GLY A 110 -19.84 15.95 7.43
CA GLY A 110 -20.66 16.02 6.22
C GLY A 110 -21.05 14.64 5.70
N GLY A 111 -20.12 13.69 5.70
CA GLY A 111 -20.37 12.29 5.30
C GLY A 111 -21.35 11.58 6.22
N VAL A 112 -21.15 11.68 7.54
CA VAL A 112 -22.07 11.16 8.56
C VAL A 112 -23.45 11.80 8.39
N GLY A 113 -23.53 13.12 8.27
CA GLY A 113 -24.79 13.83 8.11
C GLY A 113 -25.55 13.40 6.86
N LEU A 114 -24.86 13.31 5.72
CA LEU A 114 -25.45 12.88 4.44
C LEU A 114 -25.92 11.42 4.49
N LEU A 115 -25.08 10.51 4.98
CA LEU A 115 -25.42 9.09 5.08
C LEU A 115 -26.56 8.85 6.08
N THR A 116 -26.52 9.53 7.22
CA THR A 116 -27.60 9.47 8.22
C THR A 116 -28.91 9.97 7.63
N TRP A 117 -28.89 11.06 6.85
CA TRP A 117 -30.07 11.56 6.15
C TRP A 117 -30.60 10.57 5.11
N LEU A 118 -29.73 9.94 4.32
CA LEU A 118 -30.13 8.94 3.33
C LEU A 118 -30.78 7.70 3.97
N ILE A 119 -30.28 7.28 5.14
CA ILE A 119 -30.68 6.03 5.82
C ILE A 119 -31.88 6.24 6.75
N CYS A 120 -31.92 7.32 7.52
CA CYS A 120 -32.91 7.54 8.57
C CYS A 120 -33.75 8.82 8.38
N GLY A 121 -33.46 9.60 7.34
CA GLY A 121 -34.00 10.95 7.22
C GLY A 121 -33.42 11.89 8.26
N TRP A 122 -33.88 13.13 8.22
CA TRP A 122 -33.57 14.15 9.24
C TRP A 122 -34.87 14.51 9.95
N PRO A 123 -34.86 14.96 11.22
CA PRO A 123 -36.03 15.58 11.82
C PRO A 123 -36.66 16.63 10.89
N GLY A 124 -37.85 16.34 10.36
CA GLY A 124 -38.57 17.20 9.40
C GLY A 124 -38.24 17.01 7.91
N ILE A 125 -37.35 16.08 7.54
CA ILE A 125 -37.00 15.75 6.15
C ILE A 125 -37.09 14.23 5.94
N PRO A 126 -37.99 13.73 5.08
CA PRO A 126 -38.10 12.31 4.81
C PRO A 126 -36.80 11.76 4.20
N ALA A 127 -36.47 10.51 4.51
CA ALA A 127 -35.31 9.87 3.92
C ALA A 127 -35.55 9.59 2.42
N LEU A 128 -34.48 9.57 1.64
CA LEU A 128 -34.53 9.26 0.20
C LEU A 128 -34.68 7.76 -0.08
N ILE A 129 -34.18 6.91 0.83
CA ILE A 129 -34.12 5.45 0.64
C ILE A 129 -34.69 4.71 1.86
N GLY A 130 -34.54 5.27 3.07
CA GLY A 130 -34.97 4.62 4.32
C GLY A 130 -36.41 4.88 4.74
N SER A 131 -37.05 3.88 5.36
CA SER A 131 -38.38 3.99 6.00
C SER A 131 -38.31 4.24 7.51
N ARG A 132 -37.12 4.50 8.07
CA ARG A 132 -36.87 4.51 9.51
C ARG A 132 -36.96 5.89 10.14
N SER A 133 -37.44 5.90 11.38
CA SER A 133 -37.30 7.03 12.32
C SER A 133 -35.82 7.25 12.65
N PHE A 134 -35.43 8.51 12.79
CA PHE A 134 -34.09 8.89 13.21
C PHE A 134 -33.70 8.23 14.54
N THR A 135 -32.48 7.67 14.59
CA THR A 135 -31.86 7.15 15.82
C THR A 135 -30.40 7.60 15.91
N TRP A 136 -29.93 7.89 17.12
CA TRP A 136 -28.54 8.33 17.34
C TRP A 136 -27.50 7.23 17.13
N ALA A 137 -27.91 5.96 17.12
CA ALA A 137 -27.01 4.83 16.88
C ALA A 137 -26.38 4.86 15.47
N VAL A 138 -27.16 5.26 14.46
CA VAL A 138 -26.70 5.33 13.07
C VAL A 138 -25.58 6.35 12.85
N PRO A 139 -25.73 7.64 13.20
CA PRO A 139 -24.64 8.61 13.08
C PRO A 139 -23.43 8.27 13.95
N ALA A 140 -23.63 7.64 15.12
CA ALA A 140 -22.51 7.22 15.98
C ALA A 140 -21.66 6.11 15.32
N LEU A 141 -22.31 5.10 14.72
CA LEU A 141 -21.61 4.01 14.03
C LEU A 141 -20.97 4.48 12.72
N LEU A 142 -21.64 5.34 11.96
CA LEU A 142 -21.06 5.98 10.77
C LEU A 142 -19.85 6.85 11.12
N ALA A 143 -19.92 7.61 12.22
CA ALA A 143 -18.79 8.41 12.69
C ALA A 143 -17.62 7.51 13.07
N LEU A 144 -17.86 6.42 13.80
CA LEU A 144 -16.83 5.46 14.17
C LEU A 144 -16.19 4.83 12.92
N GLU A 145 -17.01 4.38 11.96
CA GLU A 145 -16.54 3.79 10.70
C GLU A 145 -15.68 4.79 9.92
N LEU A 146 -16.18 6.00 9.66
CA LEU A 146 -15.43 7.03 8.94
C LEU A 146 -14.15 7.46 9.67
N VAL A 147 -14.14 7.52 11.00
CA VAL A 147 -12.93 7.78 11.80
C VAL A 147 -11.91 6.66 11.66
N LEU A 148 -12.34 5.41 11.69
CA LEU A 148 -11.47 4.25 11.47
C LEU A 148 -10.89 4.27 10.06
N LEU A 149 -11.74 4.52 9.05
CA LEU A 149 -11.32 4.58 7.65
C LEU A 149 -10.29 5.70 7.43
N GLU A 150 -10.53 6.89 8.01
CA GLU A 150 -9.61 8.03 7.94
C GLU A 150 -8.29 7.76 8.70
N SER A 151 -8.35 7.07 9.84
CA SER A 151 -7.17 6.68 10.61
C SER A 151 -6.29 5.70 9.84
N VAL A 152 -6.90 4.67 9.22
CA VAL A 152 -6.19 3.73 8.34
C VAL A 152 -5.59 4.45 7.15
N ARG A 153 -6.35 5.32 6.50
CA ARG A 153 -5.85 6.15 5.40
C ARG A 153 -4.62 6.94 5.83
N ARG A 154 -4.63 7.62 6.98
CA ARG A 154 -3.45 8.37 7.48
C ARG A 154 -2.26 7.48 7.76
N LEU A 155 -2.49 6.29 8.33
CA LEU A 155 -1.42 5.33 8.58
C LEU A 155 -0.75 4.90 7.26
N ILE A 156 -1.56 4.62 6.24
CA ILE A 156 -1.10 4.28 4.88
C ILE A 156 -0.30 5.45 4.27
N LEU A 157 -0.78 6.68 4.40
CA LEU A 157 -0.14 7.87 3.82
C LEU A 157 1.16 8.29 4.53
N ARG A 158 1.49 7.72 5.70
CA ARG A 158 2.79 7.88 6.36
C ARG A 158 3.87 6.98 5.79
N GLN A 159 3.49 5.97 5.01
CA GLN A 159 4.42 5.04 4.39
C GLN A 159 5.06 5.65 3.13
N PRO A 160 6.21 5.12 2.66
CA PRO A 160 6.78 5.49 1.36
C PRO A 160 5.76 5.31 0.23
N ALA A 161 5.85 6.12 -0.83
CA ALA A 161 4.82 6.19 -1.87
C ALA A 161 4.41 4.83 -2.47
N ARG A 162 5.39 3.95 -2.75
CA ARG A 162 5.14 2.59 -3.29
C ARG A 162 4.41 1.70 -2.28
N SER A 163 4.82 1.74 -1.03
CA SER A 163 4.16 1.03 0.08
C SER A 163 2.74 1.57 0.31
N ALA A 164 2.57 2.89 0.32
CA ALA A 164 1.27 3.54 0.48
C ALA A 164 0.30 3.17 -0.66
N ALA A 165 0.79 3.12 -1.89
CA ALA A 165 0.03 2.71 -3.07
C ALA A 165 -0.50 1.27 -2.97
N VAL A 166 0.36 0.31 -2.60
CA VAL A 166 -0.04 -1.10 -2.40
C VAL A 166 -1.09 -1.21 -1.30
N LEU A 167 -0.86 -0.59 -0.14
CA LEU A 167 -1.79 -0.65 0.99
C LEU A 167 -3.12 0.05 0.67
N HIS A 168 -3.09 1.17 -0.04
CA HIS A 168 -4.30 1.88 -0.48
C HIS A 168 -5.12 1.02 -1.43
N ARG A 169 -4.46 0.35 -2.38
CA ARG A 169 -5.11 -0.59 -3.29
C ARG A 169 -5.74 -1.74 -2.52
N MET A 170 -5.00 -2.40 -1.63
CA MET A 170 -5.54 -3.51 -0.81
C MET A 170 -6.76 -3.08 -0.01
N TYR A 171 -6.67 -1.92 0.62
CA TYR A 171 -7.75 -1.38 1.43
C TYR A 171 -9.02 -1.10 0.61
N GLY A 172 -8.89 -0.39 -0.51
CA GLY A 172 -10.03 -0.10 -1.40
C GLY A 172 -10.63 -1.35 -2.04
N THR A 173 -9.83 -2.42 -2.16
CA THR A 173 -10.24 -3.65 -2.84
C THR A 173 -10.89 -4.67 -1.91
N LEU A 174 -10.38 -4.81 -0.69
CA LEU A 174 -10.78 -5.87 0.24
C LEU A 174 -11.60 -5.33 1.41
N LEU A 175 -11.15 -4.22 2.03
CA LEU A 175 -11.73 -3.72 3.27
C LEU A 175 -12.93 -2.81 3.03
N ALA A 176 -12.87 -1.90 2.06
CA ALA A 176 -13.96 -0.98 1.77
C ALA A 176 -15.28 -1.68 1.36
N PRO A 177 -15.31 -2.60 0.38
CA PRO A 177 -16.56 -3.25 -0.03
C PRO A 177 -17.08 -4.21 1.05
N LEU A 178 -16.20 -4.84 1.82
CA LEU A 178 -16.57 -5.73 2.91
C LEU A 178 -17.13 -4.96 4.11
N GLY A 179 -16.54 -3.82 4.45
CA GLY A 179 -17.06 -2.88 5.46
C GLY A 179 -18.46 -2.43 5.09
N PHE A 180 -18.67 -1.98 3.85
CA PHE A 180 -20.00 -1.60 3.35
C PHE A 180 -21.02 -2.74 3.43
N ALA A 181 -20.63 -3.97 3.05
CA ALA A 181 -21.49 -5.15 3.11
C ALA A 181 -21.85 -5.57 4.56
N LEU A 182 -20.92 -5.42 5.51
CA LEU A 182 -21.13 -5.72 6.92
C LEU A 182 -21.89 -4.63 7.67
N SER A 183 -21.83 -3.41 7.17
CA SER A 183 -22.56 -2.25 7.66
C SER A 183 -24.03 -2.23 7.19
N LEU A 184 -24.36 -2.90 6.09
CA LEU A 184 -25.72 -3.05 5.56
C LEU A 184 -26.77 -3.57 6.58
N PRO A 185 -26.51 -4.65 7.35
CA PRO A 185 -27.38 -5.12 8.45
C PRO A 185 -27.67 -4.07 9.52
N VAL A 186 -26.70 -3.22 9.80
CA VAL A 186 -26.79 -2.19 10.84
C VAL A 186 -27.61 -1.00 10.33
N PHE A 187 -27.41 -0.63 9.07
CA PHE A 187 -28.02 0.56 8.47
C PHE A 187 -29.39 0.30 7.85
N ALA A 188 -29.64 -0.90 7.35
CA ALA A 188 -30.89 -1.28 6.72
C ALA A 188 -31.34 -2.69 7.14
N PRO A 189 -31.57 -2.97 8.43
CA PRO A 189 -31.97 -4.30 8.89
C PRO A 189 -33.30 -4.78 8.28
N ASP A 190 -34.19 -3.88 7.89
CA ASP A 190 -35.45 -4.21 7.19
C ASP A 190 -35.23 -4.58 5.70
N VAL A 191 -34.03 -4.30 5.17
CA VAL A 191 -33.53 -4.79 3.86
C VAL A 191 -32.78 -6.13 4.05
N VAL A 192 -32.21 -6.36 5.23
CA VAL A 192 -31.45 -7.57 5.60
C VAL A 192 -32.32 -8.70 6.19
N THR A 193 -33.60 -8.43 6.43
CA THR A 193 -34.62 -9.49 6.64
C THR A 193 -34.73 -10.43 5.43
N GLU A 194 -34.26 -10.00 4.25
CA GLU A 194 -33.99 -10.89 3.13
C GLU A 194 -32.52 -11.35 3.12
N PRO A 195 -32.22 -12.58 3.57
CA PRO A 195 -30.86 -13.13 3.53
C PRO A 195 -30.25 -13.11 2.12
N LEU A 196 -31.10 -13.03 1.09
CA LEU A 196 -30.72 -12.90 -0.31
C LEU A 196 -29.98 -11.58 -0.60
N LEU A 197 -30.38 -10.46 0.02
CA LEU A 197 -29.76 -9.15 -0.22
C LEU A 197 -28.41 -9.01 0.47
N LEU A 198 -28.27 -9.58 1.67
CA LEU A 198 -26.97 -9.69 2.33
C LEU A 198 -26.02 -10.61 1.54
N ALA A 199 -26.53 -11.75 1.05
CA ALA A 199 -25.77 -12.64 0.19
C ALA A 199 -25.39 -11.98 -1.13
N ALA A 200 -26.26 -11.14 -1.71
CA ALA A 200 -25.97 -10.37 -2.91
C ALA A 200 -24.91 -9.27 -2.66
N ALA A 201 -24.96 -8.58 -1.51
CA ALA A 201 -23.96 -7.58 -1.14
C ALA A 201 -22.58 -8.22 -0.87
N LEU A 202 -22.53 -9.33 -0.14
CA LEU A 202 -21.32 -10.11 0.06
C LEU A 202 -20.81 -10.71 -1.26
N GLY A 203 -21.73 -11.23 -2.09
CA GLY A 203 -21.43 -11.75 -3.42
C GLY A 203 -20.85 -10.66 -4.34
N ALA A 204 -21.39 -9.45 -4.30
CA ALA A 204 -20.88 -8.30 -5.04
C ALA A 204 -19.51 -7.86 -4.50
N ALA A 205 -19.29 -7.87 -3.18
CA ALA A 205 -17.98 -7.57 -2.58
C ALA A 205 -16.93 -8.62 -2.98
N LEU A 206 -17.30 -9.90 -2.99
CA LEU A 206 -16.43 -11.00 -3.44
C LEU A 206 -16.18 -10.95 -4.95
N LEU A 207 -17.19 -10.62 -5.75
CA LEU A 207 -17.06 -10.42 -7.20
C LEU A 207 -16.16 -9.22 -7.50
N TRP A 208 -16.33 -8.12 -6.75
CA TRP A 208 -15.47 -6.95 -6.84
C TRP A 208 -14.03 -7.32 -6.51
N ALA A 209 -13.79 -8.03 -5.38
CA ALA A 209 -12.49 -8.56 -5.02
C ALA A 209 -11.96 -9.52 -6.10
N TYR A 210 -12.79 -10.32 -6.75
CA TYR A 210 -12.35 -11.20 -7.83
C TYR A 210 -11.90 -10.41 -9.08
N LEU A 211 -12.71 -9.46 -9.52
CA LEU A 211 -12.46 -8.66 -10.73
C LEU A 211 -11.25 -7.73 -10.60
N THR A 212 -11.00 -7.23 -9.39
CA THR A 212 -9.89 -6.30 -9.09
C THR A 212 -8.55 -6.99 -8.83
N ARG A 213 -8.52 -8.34 -8.83
CA ARG A 213 -7.32 -9.18 -8.71
C ARG A 213 -6.36 -8.77 -7.57
N PRO A 214 -6.80 -8.77 -6.30
CA PRO A 214 -6.02 -8.33 -5.15
C PRO A 214 -4.84 -9.25 -4.85
N ARG A 215 -4.72 -10.42 -5.50
CA ARG A 215 -3.63 -11.37 -5.27
C ARG A 215 -2.25 -10.73 -5.46
N GLU A 216 -2.08 -9.92 -6.49
CA GLU A 216 -0.82 -9.22 -6.78
C GLU A 216 -0.53 -8.14 -5.70
N ALA A 217 -1.56 -7.45 -5.23
CA ALA A 217 -1.44 -6.52 -4.10
C ALA A 217 -1.10 -7.25 -2.79
N LEU A 218 -1.70 -8.42 -2.56
CA LEU A 218 -1.50 -9.26 -1.38
C LEU A 218 -0.08 -9.83 -1.32
N THR A 219 0.50 -10.22 -2.46
CA THR A 219 1.90 -10.66 -2.52
C THR A 219 2.87 -9.54 -2.16
N LEU A 220 2.49 -8.28 -2.42
CA LEU A 220 3.29 -7.11 -2.09
C LEU A 220 2.98 -6.52 -0.71
N ALA A 221 1.91 -6.98 -0.04
CA ALA A 221 1.44 -6.47 1.24
C ALA A 221 2.53 -6.52 2.32
N GLY A 222 3.28 -7.62 2.38
CA GLY A 222 4.35 -7.79 3.37
C GLY A 222 5.50 -6.79 3.18
N LYS A 223 5.85 -6.46 1.93
CA LYS A 223 6.83 -5.41 1.62
C LYS A 223 6.28 -4.04 2.01
N ALA A 224 5.03 -3.79 1.64
CA ALA A 224 4.37 -2.52 1.86
C ALA A 224 4.16 -2.20 3.35
N TRP A 225 3.83 -3.20 4.17
CA TRP A 225 3.63 -3.05 5.61
C TRP A 225 4.94 -2.74 6.35
N ARG A 226 6.06 -3.30 5.87
CA ARG A 226 7.40 -3.00 6.38
C ARG A 226 7.93 -1.62 5.95
N GLY A 227 7.18 -0.90 5.12
CA GLY A 227 7.60 0.40 4.61
C GLY A 227 8.76 0.30 3.62
N ALA A 228 8.77 -0.75 2.78
CA ALA A 228 9.74 -0.88 1.70
C ALA A 228 9.75 0.38 0.82
N ARG A 229 10.96 0.81 0.42
CA ARG A 229 11.18 1.99 -0.42
C ARG A 229 11.48 1.62 -1.86
#